data_AF-A0A2A3YLN0-F1
#
_entry.id   AF-A0A2A3YLN0-F1
#
_cell.length_a   1.000
_cell.length_b   1.000
_cell.length_c   1.000
_cell.angle_alpha   90.00
_cell.angle_beta   90.00
_cell.angle_gamma   90.00
#
_symmetry.space_group_name_H-M   'P 1'
#
loop_
_entity.id
_entity.type
_entity.pdbx_description
1 polymer ?
#
loop_
_entity_poly.entity_id
_entity_poly.type
_entity_poly.pdbx_seq_one_letter_code
_entity_poly.pdbx_strand_id
1 'polypeptide(L)'
;MTHAAHSEYDSYRPPEPPRRRRRRGGGPGSRSGRPGRPGQAGGGDGSREMPMVEDVEFSSYYGRPVVKAPPWEWPIGLYLFVGGLAGGSALLGAGGSLTGRAGLRRTARLTAVGAVGVGLPALVMDLGRPERFLNMLRVFKPTSPMSMGTWLLSAFGTAAGVAAAGEMDRMTGERLPLGRLRPLLRVAEGAGGAGAAVLGAPLAAYTAVLLGDTAVPTWAASRKGLAYVFVSSAGMAAGGAAMITTPTAEAGPARTLAVLGVAGDLIGMRFTKEQMHPLEAEPLETGSAGWKLRLSEGLAIAGGLGTLLGGRHRGIAALSGLALASASALTRFGVLEAGLESVKDPRRVIEPQRERLEKRRAAGITDDSITTGPRPAAPEQPGSDSESQVPGSAAPME
;
A
#
# COMPACT_ATOMS: atom_id res chain seq x y z
N MET A 1 38.46 -19.66 25.64
CA MET A 1 38.40 -19.04 24.31
C MET A 1 37.41 -19.84 23.49
N THR A 2 36.16 -19.39 23.44
CA THR A 2 35.09 -20.02 22.66
C THR A 2 34.66 -18.98 21.64
N HIS A 3 35.19 -19.09 20.43
CA HIS A 3 34.74 -18.30 19.29
C HIS A 3 33.32 -18.77 18.94
N ALA A 4 32.33 -17.93 19.26
CA ALA A 4 31.03 -18.03 18.62
C ALA A 4 31.24 -17.75 17.13
N ALA A 5 30.87 -18.71 16.28
CA ALA A 5 30.91 -18.54 14.84
C ALA A 5 29.89 -17.46 14.44
N HIS A 6 30.36 -16.22 14.31
CA HIS A 6 29.59 -15.17 13.66
C HIS A 6 29.48 -15.51 12.18
N SER A 7 28.25 -15.77 11.74
CA SER A 7 27.92 -15.84 10.32
C SER A 7 28.23 -14.49 9.67
N GLU A 8 28.85 -14.48 8.50
CA GLU A 8 29.16 -13.25 7.74
C GLU A 8 27.90 -12.41 7.46
N TYR A 9 26.73 -13.06 7.47
CA TYR A 9 25.40 -12.44 7.33
C TYR A 9 24.92 -11.68 8.57
N ASP A 10 25.52 -11.90 9.74
CA ASP A 10 25.15 -11.29 11.03
C ASP A 10 25.87 -9.94 11.28
N SER A 11 26.80 -9.58 10.40
CA SER A 11 27.60 -8.34 10.45
C SER A 11 26.78 -7.04 10.28
N TYR A 12 25.51 -7.15 9.88
CA TYR A 12 24.63 -6.02 9.60
C TYR A 12 23.70 -5.65 10.75
N ARG A 13 23.81 -6.35 11.89
CA ARG A 13 23.09 -5.98 13.11
C ARG A 13 23.76 -4.71 13.68
N PRO A 14 23.03 -3.61 13.91
CA PRO A 14 23.63 -2.44 14.54
C PRO A 14 24.25 -2.84 15.90
N PRO A 15 25.45 -2.32 16.25
CA PRO A 15 26.14 -2.70 17.47
C PRO A 15 25.26 -2.37 18.69
N GLU A 16 25.15 -3.31 19.62
CA GLU A 16 24.38 -3.10 20.85
C GLU A 16 24.99 -1.90 21.62
N PRO A 17 24.16 -0.95 22.08
CA PRO A 17 24.66 0.19 22.82
C PRO A 17 25.33 -0.25 24.13
N PRO A 18 26.41 0.42 24.58
CA PRO A 18 27.16 0.02 25.75
C PRO A 18 26.28 0.08 27.02
N ARG A 19 26.18 -1.07 27.71
CA ARG A 19 25.36 -1.26 28.91
C ARG A 19 25.80 -0.32 30.05
N ARG A 20 24.91 0.58 30.47
CA ARG A 20 25.07 1.32 31.73
C ARG A 20 24.79 0.38 32.91
N ARG A 21 25.84 0.00 33.66
CA ARG A 21 25.69 -0.63 34.98
C ARG A 21 24.97 0.34 35.94
N ARG A 22 23.65 0.17 36.11
CA ARG A 22 22.94 0.83 37.22
C ARG A 22 23.27 0.09 38.52
N ARG A 23 23.89 0.80 39.47
CA ARG A 23 24.05 0.35 40.85
C ARG A 23 22.66 0.14 41.45
N ARG A 24 22.44 -1.08 41.97
CA ARG A 24 21.27 -1.48 42.76
C ARG A 24 21.16 -0.53 43.97
N GLY A 25 20.18 0.37 43.97
CA GLY A 25 19.83 1.16 45.14
C GLY A 25 19.14 0.25 46.15
N GLY A 26 19.80 -0.03 47.28
CA GLY A 26 19.23 -0.80 48.38
C GLY A 26 18.28 0.07 49.20
N GLY A 27 17.01 -0.34 49.27
CA GLY A 27 16.07 0.11 50.30
C GLY A 27 16.16 -0.79 51.53
N PRO A 28 16.03 -0.27 52.77
CA PRO A 28 16.19 -1.06 53.98
C PRO A 28 14.87 -1.77 54.33
N GLY A 29 14.89 -3.09 54.39
CA GLY A 29 13.72 -3.87 54.76
C GLY A 29 14.09 -5.30 55.15
N SER A 30 14.33 -5.50 56.45
CA SER A 30 13.96 -6.68 57.24
C SER A 30 14.00 -8.05 56.55
N ARG A 31 14.97 -8.89 56.94
CA ARG A 31 14.67 -10.20 57.57
C ARG A 31 15.92 -10.89 58.11
N SER A 32 15.83 -11.19 59.39
CA SER A 32 16.65 -12.07 60.21
C SER A 32 16.65 -13.53 59.71
N GLY A 33 17.79 -14.20 59.71
CA GLY A 33 17.89 -15.64 59.49
C GLY A 33 19.32 -16.21 59.58
N ARG A 34 19.69 -16.65 60.78
CA ARG A 34 20.74 -17.60 61.25
C ARG A 34 21.92 -18.01 60.32
N PRO A 35 23.16 -18.09 60.86
CA PRO A 35 24.32 -18.62 60.14
C PRO A 35 24.46 -20.16 60.28
N GLY A 36 24.78 -20.81 59.16
CA GLY A 36 25.65 -21.99 59.13
C GLY A 36 25.00 -23.37 58.96
N ARG A 37 25.21 -23.96 57.78
CA ARG A 37 25.65 -25.37 57.62
C ARG A 37 26.25 -25.57 56.21
N PRO A 38 27.50 -26.04 56.08
CA PRO A 38 28.10 -26.36 54.79
C PRO A 38 27.85 -27.84 54.46
N GLY A 39 27.41 -28.10 53.23
CA GLY A 39 27.41 -29.44 52.65
C GLY A 39 26.04 -29.89 52.19
N GLN A 40 25.73 -29.64 50.92
CA GLN A 40 25.30 -30.69 50.01
C GLN A 40 25.42 -30.17 48.57
N ALA A 41 26.38 -30.72 47.83
CA ALA A 41 26.37 -30.63 46.38
C ALA A 41 25.20 -31.48 45.87
N GLY A 42 24.25 -30.86 45.18
CA GLY A 42 23.09 -31.53 44.63
C GLY A 42 22.38 -30.66 43.60
N GLY A 43 22.49 -31.04 42.34
CA GLY A 43 21.62 -30.59 41.26
C GLY A 43 22.05 -29.28 40.60
N GLY A 44 22.16 -29.30 39.27
CA GLY A 44 22.35 -28.11 38.44
C GLY A 44 21.19 -27.15 38.63
N ASP A 45 21.34 -26.25 39.58
CA ASP A 45 20.50 -25.07 39.68
C ASP A 45 20.88 -24.16 38.51
N GLY A 46 19.91 -23.85 37.64
CA GLY A 46 20.06 -22.97 36.48
C GLY A 46 20.50 -21.53 36.83
N SER A 47 20.89 -21.28 38.08
CA SER A 47 21.42 -20.03 38.62
C SER A 47 22.76 -19.60 38.02
N ARG A 48 23.38 -20.40 37.15
CA ARG A 48 24.52 -20.01 36.30
C ARG A 48 24.16 -19.63 34.87
N GLU A 49 22.91 -19.83 34.45
CA GLU A 49 22.45 -19.30 33.17
C GLU A 49 22.16 -17.81 33.37
N MET A 50 23.10 -16.96 32.95
CA MET A 50 22.82 -15.54 32.85
C MET A 50 21.73 -15.36 31.78
N PRO A 51 20.56 -14.80 32.11
CA PRO A 51 19.57 -14.49 31.09
C PRO A 51 20.22 -13.57 30.06
N MET A 52 20.37 -14.08 28.83
CA MET A 52 20.99 -13.37 27.71
C MET A 52 20.10 -12.22 27.20
N VAL A 53 18.91 -12.07 27.78
CA VAL A 53 17.90 -11.06 27.49
C VAL A 53 17.63 -10.29 28.78
N GLU A 54 17.52 -8.97 28.71
CA GLU A 54 17.13 -8.12 29.84
C GLU A 54 15.79 -8.60 30.42
N ASP A 55 15.58 -8.46 31.74
CA ASP A 55 14.28 -8.72 32.37
C ASP A 55 13.24 -7.88 31.64
N VAL A 56 12.39 -8.56 30.86
CA VAL A 56 11.42 -7.89 29.99
C VAL A 56 10.36 -7.27 30.89
N GLU A 57 10.37 -5.94 31.04
CA GLU A 57 9.23 -5.23 31.62
C GLU A 57 8.04 -5.39 30.68
N PHE A 58 7.13 -6.30 31.03
CA PHE A 58 5.86 -6.48 30.34
C PHE A 58 5.00 -5.22 30.50
N SER A 59 5.17 -4.27 29.59
CA SER A 59 4.19 -3.22 29.38
C SER A 59 2.96 -3.81 28.69
N SER A 60 1.78 -3.33 29.07
CA SER A 60 0.48 -3.83 28.61
C SER A 60 0.43 -4.09 27.09
N TYR A 61 -0.18 -5.22 26.70
CA TYR A 61 -0.46 -5.56 25.30
C TYR A 61 -1.51 -4.62 24.68
N TYR A 62 -2.40 -4.08 25.51
CA TYR A 62 -3.48 -3.20 25.05
C TYR A 62 -2.94 -1.85 24.56
N GLY A 63 -3.47 -1.39 23.42
CA GLY A 63 -3.06 -0.12 22.80
C GLY A 63 -1.82 -0.21 21.90
N ARG A 64 -1.20 -1.39 21.77
CA ARG A 64 -0.09 -1.59 20.83
C ARG A 64 -0.60 -1.93 19.42
N PRO A 65 0.07 -1.47 18.35
CA PRO A 65 -0.25 -1.87 16.98
C PRO A 65 -0.26 -3.39 16.80
N VAL A 66 -1.34 -3.93 16.22
CA VAL A 66 -1.49 -5.36 15.92
C VAL A 66 -0.72 -5.74 14.65
N VAL A 67 -0.74 -4.85 13.66
CA VAL A 67 -0.03 -5.01 12.38
C VAL A 67 1.24 -4.17 12.43
N LYS A 68 2.33 -4.64 11.82
CA LYS A 68 3.54 -3.84 11.66
C LYS A 68 3.41 -3.00 10.40
N ALA A 69 3.60 -1.68 10.53
CA ALA A 69 3.60 -0.79 9.37
C ALA A 69 4.81 -1.10 8.47
N PRO A 70 4.65 -1.11 7.14
CA PRO A 70 5.79 -1.19 6.25
C PRO A 70 6.67 0.07 6.40
N PRO A 71 7.99 -0.03 6.21
CA PRO A 71 8.91 1.10 6.34
C PRO A 71 8.88 2.03 5.12
N TRP A 72 7.77 2.07 4.38
CA TRP A 72 7.69 2.81 3.13
C TRP A 72 7.61 4.31 3.36
N GLU A 73 8.45 5.03 2.61
CA GLU A 73 8.52 6.49 2.67
C GLU A 73 8.05 7.12 1.33
N TRP A 74 8.42 8.38 1.13
CA TRP A 74 8.07 9.15 -0.04
C TRP A 74 8.46 8.52 -1.40
N PRO A 75 9.56 7.72 -1.55
CA PRO A 75 9.90 7.12 -2.84
C PRO A 75 8.82 6.16 -3.36
N ILE A 76 8.14 5.44 -2.47
CA ILE A 76 7.02 4.58 -2.84
C ILE A 76 5.84 5.41 -3.32
N GLY A 77 5.50 6.51 -2.65
CA GLY A 77 4.47 7.43 -3.11
C GLY A 77 4.76 7.99 -4.51
N LEU A 78 6.02 8.35 -4.76
CA LEU A 78 6.47 8.78 -6.09
C LEU A 78 6.31 7.66 -7.12
N TYR A 79 6.76 6.44 -6.80
CA TYR A 79 6.63 5.27 -7.68
C TYR A 79 5.17 4.96 -8.02
N LEU A 80 4.25 5.01 -7.05
CA LEU A 80 2.82 4.82 -7.27
C LEU A 80 2.27 5.83 -8.29
N PHE A 81 2.68 7.09 -8.19
CA PHE A 81 2.30 8.15 -9.11
C PHE A 81 2.89 7.95 -10.51
N VAL A 82 4.22 7.82 -10.62
CA VAL A 82 4.89 7.72 -11.92
C VAL A 82 4.57 6.41 -12.63
N GLY A 83 4.29 5.32 -11.90
CA GLY A 83 3.81 4.07 -12.49
C GLY A 83 2.46 4.23 -13.18
N GLY A 84 1.52 4.95 -12.54
CA GLY A 84 0.24 5.32 -13.15
C GLY A 84 0.41 6.26 -14.36
N LEU A 85 1.23 7.31 -14.20
CA LEU A 85 1.56 8.23 -15.29
C LEU A 85 2.14 7.50 -16.50
N ALA A 86 3.05 6.54 -16.27
CA ALA A 86 3.65 5.74 -17.32
C ALA A 86 2.61 4.91 -18.07
N GLY A 87 1.80 4.15 -17.34
CA GLY A 87 0.78 3.27 -17.92
C GLY A 87 -0.27 4.03 -18.74
N GLY A 88 -0.81 5.13 -18.19
CA GLY A 88 -1.76 5.98 -18.90
C GLY A 88 -1.15 6.67 -20.13
N SER A 89 0.11 7.09 -20.05
CA SER A 89 0.80 7.72 -21.19
C SER A 89 1.09 6.73 -22.31
N ALA A 90 1.38 5.46 -22.01
CA ALA A 90 1.53 4.44 -23.04
C ALA A 90 0.22 4.21 -23.83
N LEU A 91 -0.94 4.21 -23.15
CA LEU A 91 -2.25 4.13 -23.78
C LEU A 91 -2.52 5.34 -24.69
N LEU A 92 -2.25 6.56 -24.22
CA LEU A 92 -2.36 7.77 -25.04
C LEU A 92 -1.40 7.74 -26.23
N GLY A 93 -0.18 7.22 -26.04
CA GLY A 93 0.81 7.06 -27.10
C GLY A 93 0.33 6.13 -28.22
N ALA A 94 -0.27 4.98 -27.86
CA ALA A 94 -0.87 4.08 -28.84
C ALA A 94 -2.10 4.69 -29.52
N GLY A 95 -2.98 5.37 -28.78
CA GLY A 95 -4.11 6.11 -29.35
C GLY A 95 -3.65 7.21 -30.32
N GLY A 96 -2.55 7.90 -30.00
CA GLY A 96 -1.90 8.86 -30.89
C GLY A 96 -1.42 8.22 -32.19
N SER A 97 -0.79 7.04 -32.13
CA SER A 97 -0.41 6.26 -33.32
C SER A 97 -1.60 5.87 -34.18
N LEU A 98 -2.65 5.29 -33.58
CA LEU A 98 -3.82 4.79 -34.29
C LEU A 98 -4.63 5.91 -34.96
N THR A 99 -4.52 7.13 -34.44
CA THR A 99 -5.29 8.28 -34.93
C THR A 99 -4.46 9.32 -35.69
N GLY A 100 -3.20 9.02 -36.02
CA GLY A 100 -2.34 9.92 -36.79
C GLY A 100 -1.92 11.19 -36.05
N ARG A 101 -1.97 11.22 -34.72
CA ARG A 101 -1.61 12.37 -33.87
C ARG A 101 -0.14 12.27 -33.44
N ALA A 102 0.76 12.74 -34.29
CA ALA A 102 2.20 12.56 -34.11
C ALA A 102 2.77 13.27 -32.88
N GLY A 103 2.29 14.48 -32.57
CA GLY A 103 2.65 15.23 -31.37
C GLY A 103 2.21 14.51 -30.09
N LEU A 104 0.96 14.05 -30.02
CA LEU A 104 0.45 13.29 -28.86
C LEU A 104 1.20 11.97 -28.67
N ARG A 105 1.42 11.24 -29.76
CA ARG A 105 2.18 9.98 -29.75
C ARG A 105 3.59 10.18 -29.19
N ARG A 106 4.28 11.23 -29.65
CA ARG A 106 5.64 11.57 -29.22
C ARG A 106 5.70 11.87 -27.73
N THR A 107 4.93 12.86 -27.29
CA THR A 107 4.98 13.34 -25.91
C THR A 107 4.60 12.24 -24.95
N ALA A 108 3.53 11.50 -25.23
CA ALA A 108 3.06 10.43 -24.36
C ALA A 108 4.06 9.26 -24.25
N ARG A 109 4.76 8.88 -25.33
CA ARG A 109 5.83 7.86 -25.26
C ARG A 109 7.04 8.35 -24.45
N LEU A 110 7.44 9.61 -24.62
CA LEU A 110 8.53 10.20 -23.84
C LEU A 110 8.16 10.34 -22.36
N THR A 111 6.92 10.74 -22.06
CA THR A 111 6.40 10.76 -20.68
C THR A 111 6.38 9.35 -20.10
N ALA A 112 5.96 8.33 -20.86
CA ALA A 112 5.92 6.95 -20.37
C ALA A 112 7.31 6.43 -19.98
N VAL A 113 8.30 6.57 -20.87
CA VAL A 113 9.67 6.12 -20.58
C VAL A 113 10.34 6.99 -19.50
N GLY A 114 10.08 8.30 -19.49
CA GLY A 114 10.59 9.20 -18.45
C GLY A 114 10.04 8.85 -17.07
N ALA A 115 8.75 8.53 -16.98
CA ALA A 115 8.11 8.09 -15.74
C ALA A 115 8.66 6.74 -15.25
N VAL A 116 8.94 5.79 -16.15
CA VAL A 116 9.66 4.54 -15.81
C VAL A 116 11.08 4.85 -15.32
N GLY A 117 11.78 5.76 -15.99
CA GLY A 117 13.13 6.19 -15.62
C GLY A 117 13.21 6.86 -14.24
N VAL A 118 12.12 7.46 -13.76
CA VAL A 118 12.01 7.98 -12.38
C VAL A 118 11.56 6.89 -11.41
N GLY A 119 10.60 6.05 -11.80
CA GLY A 119 9.99 5.04 -10.92
C GLY A 119 10.90 3.87 -10.58
N LEU A 120 11.72 3.40 -11.52
CA LEU A 120 12.65 2.29 -11.28
C LEU A 120 13.72 2.66 -10.24
N PRO A 121 14.43 3.81 -10.33
CA PRO A 121 15.35 4.23 -9.28
C PRO A 121 14.65 4.42 -7.92
N ALA A 122 13.44 5.00 -7.89
CA ALA A 122 12.69 5.17 -6.65
C ALA A 122 12.42 3.82 -5.95
N LEU A 123 12.06 2.79 -6.71
CA LEU A 123 11.93 1.42 -6.19
C LEU A 123 13.27 0.85 -5.71
N VAL A 124 14.33 0.98 -6.51
CA VAL A 124 15.65 0.41 -6.20
C VAL A 124 16.25 1.04 -4.93
N MET A 125 15.98 2.33 -4.69
CA MET A 125 16.37 3.00 -3.44
C MET A 125 15.59 2.47 -2.23
N ASP A 126 14.31 2.13 -2.39
CA ASP A 126 13.47 1.57 -1.30
C ASP A 126 13.85 0.12 -0.93
N LEU A 127 14.46 -0.63 -1.86
CA LEU A 127 14.86 -2.03 -1.64
C LEU A 127 15.84 -2.26 -0.48
N GLY A 128 16.52 -1.21 0.01
CA GLY A 128 17.51 -1.26 1.09
C GLY A 128 18.81 -2.02 0.76
N ARG A 129 18.77 -2.95 -0.21
CA ARG A 129 19.90 -3.68 -0.80
C ARG A 129 19.75 -3.77 -2.32
N PRO A 130 20.13 -2.70 -3.05
CA PRO A 130 19.88 -2.59 -4.49
C PRO A 130 20.56 -3.69 -5.31
N GLU A 131 21.67 -4.27 -4.84
CA GLU A 131 22.39 -5.34 -5.52
C GLU A 131 21.55 -6.62 -5.67
N ARG A 132 20.52 -6.78 -4.84
CA ARG A 132 19.62 -7.94 -4.86
C ARG A 132 18.43 -7.79 -5.79
N PHE A 133 18.28 -6.66 -6.49
CA PHE A 133 17.18 -6.45 -7.43
C PHE A 133 17.03 -7.60 -8.44
N LEU A 134 18.14 -8.09 -9.00
CA LEU A 134 18.13 -9.19 -9.97
C LEU A 134 17.56 -10.50 -9.39
N ASN A 135 17.53 -10.67 -8.06
CA ASN A 135 16.91 -11.83 -7.44
C ASN A 135 15.38 -11.81 -7.59
N MET A 136 14.76 -10.63 -7.68
CA MET A 136 13.32 -10.50 -7.91
C MET A 136 12.92 -10.97 -9.31
N LEU A 137 13.83 -10.89 -10.28
CA LEU A 137 13.61 -11.32 -11.67
C LEU A 137 13.82 -12.83 -11.89
N ARG A 138 14.19 -13.59 -10.85
CA ARG A 138 14.43 -15.03 -10.98
C ARG A 138 13.17 -15.88 -10.82
N VAL A 139 12.17 -15.38 -10.09
CA VAL A 139 10.99 -16.16 -9.73
C VAL A 139 9.74 -15.53 -10.35
N PHE A 140 8.98 -16.36 -11.05
CA PHE A 140 7.64 -16.02 -11.52
C PHE A 140 6.62 -16.66 -10.58
N LYS A 141 6.00 -15.87 -9.70
CA LYS A 141 5.00 -16.32 -8.73
C LYS A 141 3.65 -15.60 -8.97
N PRO A 142 2.73 -16.20 -9.75
CA PRO A 142 1.43 -15.59 -10.08
C PRO A 142 0.58 -15.19 -8.89
N THR A 143 0.72 -15.90 -7.76
CA THR A 143 -0.02 -15.62 -6.53
C THR A 143 0.56 -14.47 -5.70
N SER A 144 1.64 -13.82 -6.17
CA SER A 144 2.28 -12.70 -5.48
C SER A 144 2.18 -11.43 -6.33
N PRO A 145 1.41 -10.41 -5.89
CA PRO A 145 1.33 -9.13 -6.58
C PRO A 145 2.71 -8.48 -6.79
N MET A 146 3.64 -8.67 -5.86
CA MET A 146 4.99 -8.12 -5.95
C MET A 146 5.82 -8.77 -7.06
N SER A 147 5.78 -10.11 -7.19
CA SER A 147 6.46 -10.83 -8.29
C SER A 147 5.86 -10.44 -9.64
N MET A 148 4.52 -10.44 -9.74
CA MET A 148 3.83 -10.00 -10.95
C MET A 148 4.16 -8.56 -11.32
N GLY A 149 4.26 -7.66 -10.32
CA GLY A 149 4.66 -6.26 -10.50
C GLY A 149 6.05 -6.12 -11.11
N THR A 150 7.04 -6.90 -10.65
CA THR A 150 8.40 -6.87 -11.22
C THR A 150 8.39 -7.27 -12.70
N TRP A 151 7.75 -8.39 -13.05
CA TRP A 151 7.66 -8.84 -14.44
C TRP A 151 6.89 -7.87 -15.33
N LEU A 152 5.80 -7.30 -14.81
CA LEU A 152 5.00 -6.29 -15.50
C LEU A 152 5.82 -5.02 -15.76
N LEU A 153 6.55 -4.51 -14.77
CA LEU A 153 7.44 -3.35 -14.90
C LEU A 153 8.54 -3.60 -15.91
N SER A 154 9.18 -4.77 -15.89
CA SER A 154 10.24 -5.12 -16.84
C SER A 154 9.69 -5.19 -18.27
N ALA A 155 8.61 -5.92 -18.50
CA ALA A 155 8.01 -6.04 -19.82
C ALA A 155 7.50 -4.69 -20.35
N PHE A 156 6.83 -3.91 -19.50
CA PHE A 156 6.38 -2.57 -19.84
C PHE A 156 7.54 -1.64 -20.15
N GLY A 157 8.57 -1.61 -19.28
CA GLY A 157 9.74 -0.75 -19.43
C GLY A 157 10.51 -1.05 -20.71
N THR A 158 10.69 -2.33 -21.06
CA THR A 158 11.29 -2.73 -22.33
C THR A 158 10.45 -2.28 -23.52
N ALA A 159 9.13 -2.55 -23.51
CA ALA A 159 8.25 -2.17 -24.61
C ALA A 159 8.17 -0.65 -24.80
N ALA A 160 8.04 0.11 -23.70
CA ALA A 160 8.03 1.58 -23.71
C ALA A 160 9.39 2.15 -24.16
N GLY A 161 10.50 1.55 -23.73
CA GLY A 161 11.85 1.91 -24.15
C GLY A 161 12.06 1.74 -25.65
N VAL A 162 11.61 0.63 -26.24
CA VAL A 162 11.66 0.40 -27.70
C VAL A 162 10.82 1.44 -28.44
N ALA A 163 9.60 1.71 -27.96
CA ALA A 163 8.71 2.71 -28.57
C ALA A 163 9.29 4.14 -28.50
N ALA A 164 9.96 4.48 -27.41
CA ALA A 164 10.62 5.77 -27.22
C ALA A 164 11.92 5.90 -28.02
N ALA A 165 12.69 4.83 -28.16
CA ALA A 165 13.91 4.82 -28.98
C ALA A 165 13.63 5.16 -30.44
N GLY A 166 12.55 4.60 -31.03
CA GLY A 166 12.11 4.98 -32.38
C GLY A 166 11.67 6.45 -32.48
N GLU A 167 11.11 7.01 -31.41
CA GLU A 167 10.75 8.43 -31.38
C GLU A 167 11.97 9.35 -31.26
N MET A 168 12.94 8.99 -30.43
CA MET A 168 14.21 9.71 -30.30
C MET A 168 14.99 9.71 -31.63
N ASP A 169 15.00 8.58 -32.33
CA ASP A 169 15.63 8.47 -33.65
C ASP A 169 14.99 9.41 -34.68
N ARG A 170 13.65 9.51 -34.71
CA ARG A 170 12.95 10.51 -35.54
C ARG A 170 13.27 11.95 -35.11
N MET A 171 13.31 12.23 -33.81
CA MET A 171 13.57 13.59 -33.30
C MET A 171 14.99 14.08 -33.62
N THR A 172 15.97 13.17 -33.66
CA THR A 172 17.35 13.48 -34.03
C THR A 172 17.56 13.58 -35.54
N GLY A 173 16.50 13.44 -36.35
CA GLY A 173 16.60 13.45 -37.80
C GLY A 173 17.41 12.26 -38.33
N GLU A 174 17.27 11.09 -37.69
CA GLU A 174 17.93 9.84 -38.12
C GLU A 174 19.46 9.87 -38.02
N ARG A 175 20.01 10.78 -37.20
CA ARG A 175 21.46 10.95 -37.01
C ARG A 175 22.08 9.96 -36.03
N LEU A 176 21.28 9.17 -35.32
CA LEU A 176 21.79 8.12 -34.45
C LEU A 176 22.53 7.05 -35.26
N PRO A 177 23.69 6.54 -34.78
CA PRO A 177 24.52 5.55 -35.49
C PRO A 177 23.91 4.14 -35.42
N LEU A 178 22.64 3.99 -35.77
CA LEU A 178 21.89 2.73 -35.70
C LEU A 178 22.16 1.81 -36.91
N GLY A 179 22.73 2.33 -38.00
CA GLY A 179 23.14 1.53 -39.16
C GLY A 179 22.10 0.49 -39.59
N ARG A 180 22.48 -0.80 -39.57
CA ARG A 180 21.63 -1.95 -39.94
C ARG A 180 20.49 -2.25 -38.94
N LEU A 181 20.52 -1.68 -37.73
CA LEU A 181 19.48 -1.88 -36.70
C LEU A 181 18.28 -0.96 -36.89
N ARG A 182 18.41 0.09 -37.71
CA ARG A 182 17.34 1.07 -37.97
C ARG A 182 16.06 0.44 -38.57
N PRO A 183 16.12 -0.43 -39.59
CA PRO A 183 14.93 -1.13 -40.08
C PRO A 183 14.27 -2.01 -39.00
N LEU A 184 15.08 -2.72 -38.21
CA LEU A 184 14.59 -3.56 -37.11
C LEU A 184 13.88 -2.71 -36.05
N LEU A 185 14.46 -1.56 -35.67
CA LEU A 185 13.85 -0.63 -34.73
C LEU A 185 12.50 -0.12 -35.23
N ARG A 186 12.37 0.22 -36.53
CA ARG A 186 11.11 0.68 -37.12
C ARG A 186 10.00 -0.37 -37.01
N VAL A 187 10.32 -1.64 -37.23
CA VAL A 187 9.36 -2.75 -37.06
C VAL A 187 9.04 -2.96 -35.57
N ALA A 188 10.08 -2.99 -34.72
CA ALA A 188 9.94 -3.24 -33.30
C ALA A 188 9.20 -2.10 -32.57
N GLU A 189 9.28 -0.87 -33.06
CA GLU A 189 8.65 0.30 -32.44
C GLU A 189 7.13 0.20 -32.39
N GLY A 190 6.51 -0.30 -33.47
CA GLY A 190 5.06 -0.53 -33.53
C GLY A 190 4.64 -1.56 -32.48
N ALA A 191 5.33 -2.69 -32.45
CA ALA A 191 5.10 -3.76 -31.48
C ALA A 191 5.37 -3.30 -30.04
N GLY A 192 6.44 -2.54 -29.80
CA GLY A 192 6.79 -1.97 -28.50
C GLY A 192 5.73 -0.97 -28.02
N GLY A 193 5.23 -0.11 -28.90
CA GLY A 193 4.15 0.81 -28.58
C GLY A 193 2.84 0.10 -28.23
N ALA A 194 2.48 -0.94 -28.99
CA ALA A 194 1.31 -1.77 -28.71
C ALA A 194 1.47 -2.57 -27.40
N GLY A 195 2.62 -3.19 -27.19
CA GLY A 195 2.95 -3.93 -25.97
C GLY A 195 2.90 -3.04 -24.73
N ALA A 196 3.48 -1.83 -24.80
CA ALA A 196 3.41 -0.87 -23.70
C ALA A 196 1.95 -0.44 -23.41
N ALA A 197 1.12 -0.27 -24.43
CA ALA A 197 -0.29 0.07 -24.25
C ALA A 197 -1.09 -1.07 -23.60
N VAL A 198 -0.90 -2.32 -24.06
CA VAL A 198 -1.53 -3.51 -23.47
C VAL A 198 -1.14 -3.67 -22.00
N LEU A 199 0.13 -3.45 -21.67
CA LEU A 199 0.64 -3.56 -20.30
C LEU A 199 0.34 -2.30 -19.45
N GLY A 200 -0.05 -1.18 -20.07
CA GLY A 200 -0.22 0.10 -19.39
C GLY A 200 -1.39 0.14 -18.41
N ALA A 201 -2.55 -0.43 -18.77
CA ALA A 201 -3.69 -0.52 -17.85
C ALA A 201 -3.41 -1.47 -16.66
N PRO A 202 -2.86 -2.67 -16.85
CA PRO A 202 -2.35 -3.49 -15.74
C PRO A 202 -1.34 -2.74 -14.87
N LEU A 203 -0.41 -1.97 -15.46
CA LEU A 203 0.57 -1.19 -14.72
C LEU A 203 -0.07 -0.07 -13.88
N ALA A 204 -1.14 0.55 -14.37
CA ALA A 204 -1.88 1.53 -13.59
C ALA A 204 -2.62 0.89 -12.39
N ALA A 205 -3.07 -0.36 -12.53
CA ALA A 205 -3.92 -1.06 -11.57
C ALA A 205 -3.15 -1.90 -10.52
N TYR A 206 -2.05 -2.56 -10.89
CA TYR A 206 -1.42 -3.57 -10.02
C TYR A 206 -0.93 -3.00 -8.68
N THR A 207 -0.55 -1.73 -8.63
CA THR A 207 -0.12 -1.08 -7.38
C THR A 207 -1.27 -0.98 -6.39
N ALA A 208 -2.52 -0.80 -6.85
CA ALA A 208 -3.70 -0.88 -5.99
C ALA A 208 -3.93 -2.30 -5.49
N VAL A 209 -3.74 -3.31 -6.35
CA VAL A 209 -3.85 -4.72 -5.96
C VAL A 209 -2.80 -5.07 -4.91
N LEU A 210 -1.56 -4.61 -5.08
CA LEU A 210 -0.47 -4.81 -4.14
C LEU A 210 -0.83 -4.24 -2.76
N LEU A 211 -1.36 -3.01 -2.70
CA LEU A 211 -1.82 -2.41 -1.44
C LEU A 211 -3.01 -3.16 -0.84
N GLY A 212 -4.01 -3.50 -1.67
CA GLY A 212 -5.23 -4.18 -1.24
C GLY A 212 -5.03 -5.62 -0.75
N ASP A 213 -3.92 -6.25 -1.12
CA ASP A 213 -3.54 -7.61 -0.70
C ASP A 213 -2.68 -7.63 0.60
N THR A 214 -2.50 -6.46 1.23
CA THR A 214 -1.78 -6.37 2.52
C THR A 214 -2.70 -6.60 3.72
N ALA A 215 -2.11 -6.78 4.91
CA ALA A 215 -2.83 -6.79 6.19
C ALA A 215 -3.06 -5.37 6.78
N VAL A 216 -2.66 -4.31 6.09
CA VAL A 216 -2.81 -2.93 6.56
C VAL A 216 -4.28 -2.53 6.47
N PRO A 217 -4.95 -2.16 7.58
CA PRO A 217 -6.41 -2.13 7.65
C PRO A 217 -7.07 -1.25 6.59
N THR A 218 -6.62 0.00 6.40
CA THR A 218 -7.22 0.88 5.39
C THR A 218 -6.99 0.39 3.96
N TRP A 219 -5.80 -0.14 3.63
CA TRP A 219 -5.54 -0.66 2.28
C TRP A 219 -6.32 -1.93 1.99
N ALA A 220 -6.32 -2.87 2.93
CA ALA A 220 -7.05 -4.13 2.84
C ALA A 220 -8.56 -3.91 2.67
N ALA A 221 -9.12 -2.97 3.44
CA ALA A 221 -10.53 -2.59 3.32
C ALA A 221 -10.84 -1.93 1.97
N SER A 222 -9.88 -1.20 1.39
CA SER A 222 -10.03 -0.53 0.09
C SER A 222 -9.94 -1.49 -1.11
N ARG A 223 -9.61 -2.78 -0.93
CA ARG A 223 -9.30 -3.75 -2.00
C ARG A 223 -10.31 -3.83 -3.14
N LYS A 224 -11.60 -3.59 -2.86
CA LYS A 224 -12.69 -3.67 -3.86
C LYS A 224 -12.76 -2.44 -4.76
N GLY A 225 -12.29 -1.29 -4.28
CA GLY A 225 -12.46 0.01 -4.96
C GLY A 225 -11.15 0.67 -5.39
N LEU A 226 -10.02 0.33 -4.75
CA LEU A 226 -8.76 1.04 -4.92
C LEU A 226 -8.21 1.02 -6.35
N ALA A 227 -8.44 -0.08 -7.07
CA ALA A 227 -8.02 -0.20 -8.47
C ALA A 227 -8.73 0.83 -9.36
N TYR A 228 -10.01 1.14 -9.11
CA TYR A 228 -10.73 2.18 -9.85
C TYR A 228 -10.13 3.56 -9.61
N VAL A 229 -9.82 3.88 -8.35
CA VAL A 229 -9.16 5.14 -7.98
C VAL A 229 -7.80 5.25 -8.66
N PHE A 230 -6.99 4.19 -8.62
CA PHE A 230 -5.63 4.21 -9.16
C PHE A 230 -5.61 4.30 -10.70
N VAL A 231 -6.47 3.55 -11.39
CA VAL A 231 -6.59 3.65 -12.85
C VAL A 231 -7.13 5.02 -13.28
N SER A 232 -8.10 5.56 -12.56
CA SER A 232 -8.69 6.86 -12.87
C SER A 232 -7.70 8.01 -12.64
N SER A 233 -6.99 8.00 -11.50
CA SER A 233 -5.90 8.93 -11.23
C SER A 233 -4.73 8.79 -12.20
N ALA A 234 -4.44 7.60 -12.73
CA ALA A 234 -3.47 7.41 -13.81
C ALA A 234 -3.93 8.10 -15.11
N GLY A 235 -5.22 7.99 -15.45
CA GLY A 235 -5.84 8.71 -16.56
C GLY A 235 -5.75 10.23 -16.40
N MET A 236 -6.01 10.76 -15.20
CA MET A 236 -5.82 12.18 -14.87
C MET A 236 -4.38 12.63 -15.06
N ALA A 237 -3.40 11.88 -14.54
CA ALA A 237 -1.99 12.22 -14.65
C ALA A 237 -1.51 12.20 -16.10
N ALA A 238 -1.83 11.14 -16.85
CA ALA A 238 -1.42 10.99 -18.24
C ALA A 238 -2.09 12.02 -19.15
N GLY A 239 -3.41 12.23 -19.00
CA GLY A 239 -4.14 13.27 -19.71
C GLY A 239 -3.61 14.67 -19.39
N GLY A 240 -3.34 14.95 -18.10
CA GLY A 240 -2.77 16.21 -17.64
C GLY A 240 -1.37 16.48 -18.21
N ALA A 241 -0.47 15.50 -18.14
CA ALA A 241 0.87 15.60 -18.72
C ALA A 241 0.82 15.81 -20.24
N ALA A 242 -0.07 15.12 -20.94
CA ALA A 242 -0.25 15.30 -22.38
C ALA A 242 -0.84 16.67 -22.73
N MET A 243 -1.73 17.25 -21.91
CA MET A 243 -2.21 18.64 -22.11
C MET A 243 -1.10 19.69 -21.91
N ILE A 244 -0.15 19.43 -21.02
CA ILE A 244 1.01 20.30 -20.81
C ILE A 244 1.97 20.22 -22.00
N THR A 245 2.18 19.04 -22.57
CA THR A 245 3.28 18.78 -23.50
C THR A 245 2.88 18.75 -24.98
N THR A 246 1.60 18.54 -25.28
CA THR A 246 1.08 18.34 -26.64
C THR A 246 0.40 19.61 -27.17
N PRO A 247 0.51 19.92 -28.47
CA PRO A 247 -0.30 20.97 -29.10
C PRO A 247 -1.79 20.77 -28.87
N THR A 248 -2.53 21.85 -28.59
CA THR A 248 -3.95 21.79 -28.20
C THR A 248 -4.87 21.23 -29.30
N ALA A 249 -4.42 21.27 -30.55
CA ALA A 249 -5.06 20.65 -31.71
C ALA A 249 -5.05 19.12 -31.64
N GLU A 250 -3.98 18.53 -31.09
CA GLU A 250 -3.83 17.07 -30.96
C GLU A 250 -4.23 16.55 -29.58
N ALA A 251 -4.30 17.42 -28.56
CA ALA A 251 -4.59 17.04 -27.17
C ALA A 251 -6.05 16.61 -26.88
N GLY A 252 -6.90 16.48 -27.91
CA GLY A 252 -8.31 16.06 -27.75
C GLY A 252 -8.50 14.78 -26.93
N PRO A 253 -7.86 13.65 -27.31
CA PRO A 253 -7.94 12.40 -26.55
C PRO A 253 -7.41 12.52 -25.12
N ALA A 254 -6.37 13.33 -24.89
CA ALA A 254 -5.82 13.57 -23.57
C ALA A 254 -6.81 14.30 -22.65
N ARG A 255 -7.54 15.30 -23.18
CA ARG A 255 -8.62 15.99 -22.43
C ARG A 255 -9.73 15.04 -22.05
N THR A 256 -10.17 14.19 -22.98
CA THR A 256 -11.23 13.19 -22.71
C THR A 256 -10.77 12.21 -21.63
N LEU A 257 -9.57 11.65 -21.75
CA LEU A 257 -9.03 10.74 -20.74
C LEU A 257 -8.89 11.40 -19.38
N ALA A 258 -8.44 12.66 -19.33
CA ALA A 258 -8.34 13.43 -18.10
C ALA A 258 -9.70 13.60 -17.41
N VAL A 259 -10.73 14.02 -18.15
CA VAL A 259 -12.08 14.22 -17.61
C VAL A 259 -12.72 12.91 -17.15
N LEU A 260 -12.56 11.83 -17.93
CA LEU A 260 -13.00 10.50 -17.51
C LEU A 260 -12.26 10.03 -16.25
N GLY A 261 -10.96 10.34 -16.16
CA GLY A 261 -10.15 10.11 -14.97
C GLY A 261 -10.68 10.87 -13.76
N VAL A 262 -11.09 12.14 -13.90
CA VAL A 262 -11.71 12.90 -12.80
C VAL A 262 -13.00 12.25 -12.33
N ALA A 263 -13.91 11.92 -13.27
CA ALA A 263 -15.17 11.28 -12.92
C ALA A 263 -14.93 9.92 -12.22
N GLY A 264 -14.03 9.10 -12.76
CA GLY A 264 -13.69 7.80 -12.20
C GLY A 264 -12.99 7.87 -10.84
N ASP A 265 -12.19 8.91 -10.59
CA ASP A 265 -11.50 9.12 -9.32
C ASP A 265 -12.51 9.52 -8.22
N LEU A 266 -13.40 10.47 -8.49
CA LEU A 266 -14.45 10.89 -7.57
C LEU A 266 -15.43 9.75 -7.25
N ILE A 267 -15.93 9.07 -8.28
CA ILE A 267 -16.85 7.93 -8.13
C ILE A 267 -16.15 6.76 -7.43
N GLY A 268 -14.92 6.45 -7.86
CA GLY A 268 -14.14 5.35 -7.31
C GLY A 268 -13.78 5.57 -5.84
N MET A 269 -13.40 6.79 -5.45
CA MET A 269 -13.08 7.12 -4.07
C MET A 269 -14.32 7.02 -3.18
N ARG A 270 -15.45 7.55 -3.65
CA ARG A 270 -16.74 7.44 -2.95
C ARG A 270 -17.16 5.97 -2.78
N PHE A 271 -17.17 5.20 -3.87
CA PHE A 271 -17.50 3.78 -3.84
C PHE A 271 -16.58 2.99 -2.90
N THR A 272 -15.28 3.32 -2.87
CA THR A 272 -14.32 2.68 -1.97
C THR A 272 -14.70 2.93 -0.52
N LYS A 273 -14.93 4.20 -0.13
CA LYS A 273 -15.27 4.58 1.25
C LYS A 273 -16.60 4.00 1.72
N GLU A 274 -17.62 3.98 0.86
CA GLU A 274 -18.95 3.43 1.18
C GLU A 274 -18.92 1.92 1.50
N GLN A 275 -17.92 1.19 1.02
CA GLN A 275 -17.75 -0.25 1.26
C GLN A 275 -16.90 -0.55 2.51
N MET A 276 -16.25 0.46 3.10
CA MET A 276 -15.32 0.31 4.20
C MET A 276 -16.03 0.43 5.55
N HIS A 277 -15.46 -0.19 6.57
CA HIS A 277 -15.87 0.11 7.94
C HIS A 277 -15.46 1.57 8.29
N PRO A 278 -16.26 2.35 9.04
CA PRO A 278 -15.92 3.74 9.37
C PRO A 278 -14.51 3.93 9.94
N LEU A 279 -14.08 3.05 10.85
CA LEU A 279 -12.72 3.08 11.42
C LEU A 279 -11.59 2.78 10.42
N GLU A 280 -11.87 2.00 9.38
CA GLU A 280 -10.90 1.71 8.32
C GLU A 280 -10.84 2.86 7.31
N ALA A 281 -11.94 3.60 7.13
CA ALA A 281 -12.05 4.76 6.25
C ALA A 281 -11.55 6.05 6.89
N GLU A 282 -11.62 6.19 8.22
CA GLU A 282 -11.22 7.38 8.98
C GLU A 282 -9.84 7.96 8.58
N PRO A 283 -8.78 7.15 8.35
CA PRO A 283 -7.48 7.68 7.91
C PRO A 283 -7.50 8.33 6.52
N LEU A 284 -8.48 8.01 5.67
CA LEU A 284 -8.68 8.65 4.36
C LEU A 284 -9.40 10.00 4.47
N GLU A 285 -9.90 10.36 5.65
CA GLU A 285 -10.74 11.55 5.86
C GLU A 285 -10.14 12.55 6.82
N THR A 286 -9.26 12.09 7.71
CA THR A 286 -8.69 12.86 8.81
C THR A 286 -7.17 12.99 8.69
N GLY A 287 -6.59 13.89 9.48
CA GLY A 287 -5.14 14.11 9.54
C GLY A 287 -4.53 14.57 8.22
N SER A 288 -3.22 14.33 8.08
CA SER A 288 -2.44 14.75 6.91
C SER A 288 -2.85 14.00 5.62
N ALA A 289 -3.20 12.72 5.73
CA ALA A 289 -3.68 11.93 4.59
C ALA A 289 -5.03 12.44 4.07
N GLY A 290 -6.01 12.66 4.96
CA GLY A 290 -7.31 13.24 4.61
C GLY A 290 -7.18 14.63 4.00
N TRP A 291 -6.29 15.48 4.52
CA TRP A 291 -5.98 16.78 3.92
C TRP A 291 -5.49 16.65 2.47
N LYS A 292 -4.53 15.76 2.20
CA LYS A 292 -4.02 15.54 0.83
C LYS A 292 -5.13 15.07 -0.11
N LEU A 293 -6.01 14.18 0.34
CA LEU A 293 -7.11 13.67 -0.47
C LEU A 293 -8.17 14.73 -0.75
N ARG A 294 -8.51 15.60 0.20
CA ARG A 294 -9.41 16.74 -0.03
C ARG A 294 -8.82 17.76 -1.00
N LEU A 295 -7.52 18.06 -0.85
CA LEU A 295 -6.82 18.93 -1.79
C LEU A 295 -6.76 18.32 -3.19
N SER A 296 -6.51 17.01 -3.28
CA SER A 296 -6.56 16.26 -4.53
C SER A 296 -7.93 16.38 -5.21
N GLU A 297 -9.00 16.12 -4.47
CA GLU A 297 -10.38 16.22 -4.96
C GLU A 297 -10.68 17.62 -5.50
N GLY A 298 -10.32 18.66 -4.75
CA GLY A 298 -10.47 20.06 -5.20
C GLY A 298 -9.69 20.36 -6.49
N LEU A 299 -8.45 19.89 -6.59
CA LEU A 299 -7.61 20.05 -7.79
C LEU A 299 -8.15 19.24 -8.98
N ALA A 300 -8.68 18.04 -8.74
CA ALA A 300 -9.28 17.20 -9.77
C ALA A 300 -10.53 17.86 -10.36
N ILE A 301 -11.42 18.40 -9.50
CA ILE A 301 -12.61 19.13 -9.92
C ILE A 301 -12.22 20.40 -10.68
N ALA A 302 -11.34 21.24 -10.12
CA ALA A 302 -10.92 22.48 -10.76
C ALA A 302 -10.19 22.24 -12.09
N GLY A 303 -9.28 21.25 -12.13
CA GLY A 303 -8.56 20.84 -13.33
C GLY A 303 -9.48 20.22 -14.38
N GLY A 304 -10.45 19.40 -13.97
CA GLY A 304 -11.47 18.82 -14.85
C GLY A 304 -12.38 19.87 -15.47
N LEU A 305 -12.88 20.81 -14.67
CA LEU A 305 -13.69 21.93 -15.16
C LEU A 305 -12.90 22.85 -16.10
N GLY A 306 -11.66 23.20 -15.74
CA GLY A 306 -10.79 23.98 -16.64
C GLY A 306 -10.50 23.27 -17.96
N THR A 307 -10.36 21.93 -17.92
CA THR A 307 -10.19 21.10 -19.13
C THR A 307 -11.42 21.17 -20.03
N LEU A 308 -12.62 21.08 -19.45
CA LEU A 308 -13.89 21.13 -20.17
C LEU A 308 -14.17 22.52 -20.76
N LEU A 309 -14.00 23.57 -19.96
CA LEU A 309 -14.40 24.94 -20.29
C LEU A 309 -13.37 25.66 -21.18
N GLY A 310 -12.08 25.35 -21.00
CA GLY A 310 -11.00 26.11 -21.62
C GLY A 310 -9.83 25.28 -22.14
N GLY A 311 -9.93 23.95 -22.16
CA GLY A 311 -8.81 23.07 -22.55
C GLY A 311 -8.32 23.22 -24.00
N ARG A 312 -8.97 24.04 -24.84
CA ARG A 312 -8.47 24.41 -26.18
C ARG A 312 -7.46 25.56 -26.13
N HIS A 313 -7.49 26.37 -25.08
CA HIS A 313 -6.51 27.43 -24.84
C HIS A 313 -5.26 26.86 -24.16
N ARG A 314 -4.09 27.21 -24.70
CA ARG A 314 -2.80 26.63 -24.27
C ARG A 314 -2.52 26.83 -22.78
N GLY A 315 -2.77 28.04 -22.26
CA GLY A 315 -2.55 28.36 -20.84
C GLY A 315 -3.48 27.58 -19.92
N ILE A 316 -4.78 27.55 -20.21
CA ILE A 316 -5.77 26.81 -19.42
C ILE A 316 -5.48 25.32 -19.46
N ALA A 317 -5.19 24.75 -20.65
CA ALA A 317 -4.82 23.34 -20.78
C ALA A 317 -3.59 22.96 -19.94
N ALA A 318 -2.57 23.82 -19.91
CA ALA A 318 -1.36 23.59 -19.10
C ALA A 318 -1.66 23.66 -17.59
N LEU A 319 -2.39 24.68 -17.14
CA LEU A 319 -2.75 24.85 -15.73
C LEU A 319 -3.68 23.72 -15.25
N SER A 320 -4.70 23.38 -16.03
CA SER A 320 -5.57 22.22 -15.76
C SER A 320 -4.78 20.92 -15.74
N GLY A 321 -3.85 20.73 -16.68
CA GLY A 321 -3.00 19.55 -16.70
C GLY A 321 -2.09 19.43 -15.49
N LEU A 322 -1.54 20.54 -15.00
CA LEU A 322 -0.73 20.58 -13.79
C LEU A 322 -1.56 20.27 -12.55
N ALA A 323 -2.76 20.84 -12.45
CA ALA A 323 -3.71 20.55 -11.37
C ALA A 323 -4.07 19.06 -11.33
N LEU A 324 -4.37 18.45 -12.48
CA LEU A 324 -4.74 17.03 -12.60
C LEU A 324 -3.58 16.08 -12.29
N ALA A 325 -2.37 16.39 -12.75
CA ALA A 325 -1.18 15.62 -12.39
C ALA A 325 -0.90 15.71 -10.88
N SER A 326 -1.06 16.90 -10.30
CA SER A 326 -0.90 17.12 -8.86
C SER A 326 -1.98 16.39 -8.04
N ALA A 327 -3.24 16.40 -8.50
CA ALA A 327 -4.32 15.65 -7.88
C ALA A 327 -4.00 14.14 -7.86
N SER A 328 -3.57 13.60 -9.00
CA SER A 328 -3.15 12.19 -9.06
C SER A 328 -2.02 11.86 -8.08
N ALA A 329 -0.98 12.71 -8.02
CA ALA A 329 0.11 12.53 -7.06
C ALA A 329 -0.42 12.56 -5.60
N LEU A 330 -1.20 13.58 -5.24
CA LEU A 330 -1.78 13.71 -3.89
C LEU A 330 -2.69 12.53 -3.53
N THR A 331 -3.42 11.97 -4.50
CA THR A 331 -4.22 10.75 -4.30
C THR A 331 -3.31 9.58 -3.91
N ARG A 332 -2.22 9.35 -4.64
CA ARG A 332 -1.29 8.25 -4.34
C ARG A 332 -0.59 8.43 -2.98
N PHE A 333 -0.12 9.64 -2.68
CA PHE A 333 0.49 9.94 -1.38
C PHE A 333 -0.52 9.87 -0.22
N GLY A 334 -1.73 10.38 -0.42
CA GLY A 334 -2.79 10.36 0.57
C GLY A 334 -3.22 8.93 0.92
N VAL A 335 -3.38 8.05 -0.06
CA VAL A 335 -3.69 6.63 0.17
C VAL A 335 -2.54 5.92 0.88
N LEU A 336 -1.29 6.15 0.47
CA LEU A 336 -0.11 5.56 1.13
C LEU A 336 -0.08 5.97 2.61
N GLU A 337 -0.17 7.26 2.90
CA GLU A 337 -0.11 7.77 4.27
C GLU A 337 -1.31 7.32 5.11
N ALA A 338 -2.52 7.26 4.53
CA ALA A 338 -3.69 6.75 5.21
C ALA A 338 -3.50 5.31 5.70
N GLY A 339 -2.88 4.46 4.88
CA GLY A 339 -2.54 3.10 5.31
C GLY A 339 -1.51 3.07 6.43
N LEU A 340 -0.43 3.85 6.33
CA LEU A 340 0.57 3.94 7.39
C LEU A 340 -0.03 4.43 8.72
N GLU A 341 -0.93 5.41 8.65
CA GLU A 341 -1.65 5.93 9.82
C GLU A 341 -2.63 4.90 10.40
N SER A 342 -3.29 4.13 9.54
CA SER A 342 -4.27 3.11 9.96
C SER A 342 -3.69 2.05 10.89
N VAL A 343 -2.39 1.78 10.79
CA VAL A 343 -1.70 0.77 11.60
C VAL A 343 -1.48 1.22 13.04
N LYS A 344 -1.43 2.53 13.30
CA LYS A 344 -1.06 3.08 14.62
C LYS A 344 -2.11 2.84 15.70
N ASP A 345 -3.39 2.77 15.32
CA ASP A 345 -4.49 2.52 16.24
C ASP A 345 -5.00 1.08 16.09
N PRO A 346 -4.82 0.21 17.12
CA PRO A 346 -5.26 -1.18 17.04
C PRO A 346 -6.77 -1.35 16.88
N ARG A 347 -7.59 -0.36 17.26
CA ARG A 347 -9.05 -0.40 17.08
C ARG A 347 -9.43 -0.55 15.62
N ARG A 348 -8.66 0.05 14.71
CA ARG A 348 -8.86 -0.02 13.25
C ARG A 348 -8.63 -1.41 12.67
N VAL A 349 -7.96 -2.30 13.41
CA VAL A 349 -7.81 -3.72 13.06
C VAL A 349 -8.88 -4.56 13.76
N ILE A 350 -9.04 -4.37 15.07
CA ILE A 350 -9.80 -5.28 15.94
C ILE A 350 -11.31 -5.09 15.77
N GLU A 351 -11.81 -3.85 15.85
CA GLU A 351 -13.25 -3.57 15.89
C GLU A 351 -13.96 -3.99 14.58
N PRO A 352 -13.44 -3.64 13.38
CA PRO A 352 -14.07 -4.09 12.13
C PRO A 352 -14.11 -5.62 12.00
N GLN A 353 -13.08 -6.32 12.46
CA GLN A 353 -13.05 -7.79 12.44
C GLN A 353 -14.08 -8.39 13.41
N ARG A 354 -14.18 -7.83 14.62
CA ARG A 354 -15.15 -8.26 15.63
C ARG A 354 -16.58 -8.06 15.15
N GLU A 355 -16.91 -6.88 14.63
CA GLU A 355 -18.26 -6.61 14.11
C GLU A 355 -18.62 -7.50 12.91
N ARG A 356 -17.69 -7.74 12.00
CA ARG A 356 -17.91 -8.67 10.88
C ARG A 356 -18.19 -10.08 11.38
N LEU A 357 -17.50 -10.52 12.43
CA LEU A 357 -17.72 -11.84 13.04
C LEU A 357 -19.09 -11.90 13.74
N GLU A 358 -19.46 -10.87 14.49
CA GLU A 358 -20.77 -10.77 15.14
C GLU A 358 -21.91 -10.81 14.11
N LYS A 359 -21.78 -10.08 12.99
CA LYS A 359 -22.74 -10.14 11.87
C LYS A 359 -22.88 -11.54 11.27
N ARG A 360 -21.76 -12.26 11.08
CA ARG A 360 -21.80 -13.65 10.57
C ARG A 360 -22.45 -14.62 11.55
N ARG A 361 -22.14 -14.48 12.85
CA ARG A 361 -22.77 -15.26 13.92
C ARG A 361 -24.27 -15.00 14.02
N ALA A 362 -24.69 -13.74 13.89
CA ALA A 362 -26.11 -13.37 13.84
C ALA A 362 -26.83 -13.96 12.61
N ALA A 363 -26.10 -14.14 11.49
CA ALA A 363 -26.60 -14.82 10.29
C ALA A 363 -26.53 -16.37 10.37
N GLY A 364 -26.14 -16.94 11.52
CA GLY A 364 -26.08 -18.38 11.74
C GLY A 364 -24.80 -19.07 11.25
N ILE A 365 -23.79 -18.31 10.79
CA ILE A 365 -22.48 -18.86 10.39
C ILE A 365 -21.59 -18.92 11.63
N THR A 366 -21.23 -20.13 12.06
CA THR A 366 -20.45 -20.37 13.30
C THR A 366 -19.24 -21.29 13.12
N ASP A 367 -19.11 -21.95 11.96
CA ASP A 367 -18.07 -22.91 11.60
C ASP A 367 -16.80 -22.27 11.00
N ASP A 368 -16.87 -20.99 10.62
CA ASP A 368 -15.81 -20.25 9.91
C ASP A 368 -14.81 -19.53 10.83
N SER A 369 -14.93 -19.71 12.15
CA SER A 369 -14.10 -19.02 13.14
C SER A 369 -13.24 -19.99 13.95
N ILE A 370 -11.92 -19.79 13.95
CA ILE A 370 -10.93 -20.55 14.75
C ILE A 370 -11.06 -20.27 16.26
N THR A 371 -11.95 -19.36 16.68
CA THR A 371 -12.15 -19.08 18.11
C THR A 371 -12.88 -20.23 18.79
N THR A 372 -12.11 -21.23 19.23
CA THR A 372 -12.50 -22.32 20.14
C THR A 372 -12.71 -21.80 21.57
N GLY A 373 -13.58 -20.80 21.74
CA GLY A 373 -14.02 -20.33 23.05
C GLY A 373 -15.49 -20.66 23.22
N PRO A 374 -15.92 -21.37 24.28
CA PRO A 374 -17.34 -21.63 24.51
C PRO A 374 -18.09 -20.30 24.66
N ARG A 375 -19.34 -20.27 24.19
CA ARG A 375 -20.28 -19.18 24.50
C ARG A 375 -20.22 -18.90 26.01
N PRO A 376 -20.13 -17.65 26.48
CA PRO A 376 -20.65 -17.35 27.80
C PRO A 376 -22.12 -17.79 27.78
N ALA A 377 -22.46 -18.75 28.64
CA ALA A 377 -23.84 -19.17 28.81
C ALA A 377 -24.68 -17.90 29.08
N ALA A 378 -25.85 -17.82 28.44
CA ALA A 378 -26.81 -16.77 28.75
C ALA A 378 -27.05 -16.78 30.27
N PRO A 379 -27.17 -15.61 30.94
CA PRO A 379 -27.43 -15.59 32.37
C PRO A 379 -28.71 -16.39 32.62
N GLU A 380 -28.58 -17.50 33.35
CA GLU A 380 -29.70 -18.24 33.88
C GLU A 380 -30.56 -17.26 34.67
N GLN A 381 -31.82 -17.11 34.27
CA GLN A 381 -32.78 -16.42 35.12
C GLN A 381 -32.86 -17.23 36.42
N PRO A 382 -32.69 -16.61 37.59
CA PRO A 382 -32.78 -17.34 38.85
C PRO A 382 -34.18 -17.94 38.96
N GLY A 383 -34.22 -19.27 39.01
CA GLY A 383 -35.44 -20.04 39.23
C GLY A 383 -36.11 -19.57 40.51
N SER A 384 -37.42 -19.34 40.42
CA SER A 384 -38.30 -19.09 41.55
C SER A 384 -38.48 -20.38 42.34
N ASP A 385 -37.54 -20.69 43.22
CA ASP A 385 -37.74 -21.72 44.24
C ASP A 385 -38.57 -21.12 45.37
N SER A 386 -39.88 -21.30 45.28
CA SER A 386 -40.82 -21.07 46.37
C SER A 386 -40.73 -22.24 47.36
N GLU A 387 -39.87 -22.10 48.37
CA GLU A 387 -39.86 -22.96 49.55
C GLU A 387 -40.13 -22.09 50.79
N SER A 388 -41.39 -22.05 51.23
CA SER A 388 -41.75 -21.55 52.56
C SER A 388 -42.82 -22.43 53.20
N GLN A 389 -42.37 -23.12 54.25
CA GLN A 389 -43.00 -23.26 55.57
C GLN A 389 -43.79 -24.55 55.94
N VAL A 390 -43.09 -25.35 56.77
CA VAL A 390 -43.43 -25.77 58.16
C VAL A 390 -44.47 -26.90 58.37
N PRO A 391 -44.16 -27.90 59.25
CA PRO A 391 -45.03 -29.04 59.54
C PRO A 391 -45.99 -28.76 60.73
N GLY A 392 -47.20 -29.34 60.68
CA GLY A 392 -48.16 -29.30 61.78
C GLY A 392 -49.20 -30.40 61.68
N SER A 393 -49.10 -31.37 62.59
CA SER A 393 -50.01 -32.51 62.78
C SER A 393 -51.32 -32.08 63.44
N ALA A 394 -52.48 -32.50 62.89
CA ALA A 394 -53.58 -33.21 63.59
C ALA A 394 -54.89 -33.21 62.77
N ALA A 395 -55.54 -34.38 62.75
CA ALA A 395 -56.89 -34.70 62.25
C ALA A 395 -58.01 -34.07 63.16
N PRO A 396 -59.35 -34.20 62.93
CA PRO A 396 -60.04 -35.30 62.21
C PRO A 396 -61.29 -34.97 61.35
N MET A 397 -61.70 -36.04 60.66
CA MET A 397 -62.98 -36.48 60.02
C MET A 397 -64.21 -35.56 59.89
N GLU A 398 -64.89 -35.78 58.74
CA GLU A 398 -66.19 -35.27 58.26
C GLU A 398 -66.28 -33.80 57.82
#